data_AF-A0AAD6RZX8-F1
#
_entry.id   AF-A0AAD6RZX8-F1
#
_cell.length_a   1.000
_cell.length_b   1.000
_cell.length_c   1.000
_cell.angle_alpha   90.00
_cell.angle_beta   90.00
_cell.angle_gamma   90.00
#
_symmetry.space_group_name_H-M   'P 1'
#
loop_
_entity.id
_entity.type
_entity.pdbx_description
1 polymer ?
#
loop_
_entity_poly.entity_id
_entity_poly.type
_entity_poly.pdbx_seq_one_letter_code
_entity_poly.pdbx_strand_id
1 'polypeptide(L)'
;RRNYHRHYRRRNCACNTCRSDRGAGCDSPYKCHEEAVKILDCIDEKWDPRIAVNLPNPELTKEEVQLNAQALIDKDSVIFDPSITLQNLSDGFRIFS
;
A
#
# COMPACT_ATOMS: atom_id res chain seq x y z
N ARG A 1 8.69 -16.82 -9.98
CA ARG A 1 9.99 -16.62 -10.68
C ARG A 1 9.86 -15.38 -11.56
N ARG A 2 10.41 -14.22 -11.16
CA ARG A 2 10.35 -12.99 -11.96
C ARG A 2 11.31 -13.14 -13.15
N ASN A 3 10.78 -13.02 -14.37
CA ASN A 3 11.52 -13.14 -15.61
C ASN A 3 12.47 -11.93 -15.71
N TYR A 4 13.72 -12.11 -15.28
CA TYR A 4 14.73 -11.05 -15.27
C TYR A 4 15.25 -10.85 -16.70
N HIS A 5 14.41 -10.30 -17.57
CA HIS A 5 14.91 -9.74 -18.82
C HIS A 5 15.91 -8.65 -18.45
N ARG A 6 17.18 -8.84 -18.83
CA ARG A 6 18.27 -7.92 -18.53
C ARG A 6 17.86 -6.50 -18.96
N HIS A 7 17.56 -5.68 -17.97
CA HIS A 7 17.30 -4.26 -18.17
C HIS A 7 18.64 -3.52 -18.25
N TYR A 8 18.71 -2.47 -19.05
CA TYR A 8 19.91 -1.67 -19.26
C TYR A 8 19.51 -0.20 -19.32
N ARG A 9 20.31 0.65 -18.68
CA ARG A 9 20.16 2.11 -18.60
C ARG A 9 20.44 2.80 -19.93
N ARG A 10 19.67 2.48 -20.96
CA ARG A 10 19.82 3.00 -22.32
C ARG A 10 18.48 3.12 -23.02
N ARG A 11 18.38 4.10 -23.93
CA ARG A 11 17.15 4.41 -24.69
C ARG A 11 16.55 3.18 -25.39
N ASN A 12 17.39 2.33 -25.96
CA ASN A 12 17.03 1.14 -26.72
C ASN A 12 17.11 -0.16 -25.89
N CYS A 13 16.80 -0.13 -24.59
CA CYS A 13 16.73 -1.35 -23.80
C CYS A 13 15.79 -2.39 -24.46
N ALA A 14 16.24 -3.63 -24.56
CA ALA A 14 15.57 -4.70 -25.30
C ALA A 14 14.52 -5.46 -24.47
N CYS A 15 14.42 -5.18 -23.16
CA CYS A 15 13.45 -5.82 -22.28
C CYS A 15 12.01 -5.49 -22.73
N ASN A 16 11.08 -6.41 -22.45
CA ASN A 16 9.71 -6.33 -22.94
C ASN A 16 9.00 -5.05 -22.48
N THR A 17 9.22 -4.63 -21.24
CA THR A 17 8.64 -3.40 -20.68
C THR A 17 9.07 -2.17 -21.46
N CYS A 18 10.39 -1.91 -21.57
CA CYS A 18 10.88 -0.77 -22.35
C CYS A 18 10.53 -0.84 -23.83
N ARG A 19 10.37 -2.03 -24.41
CA ARG A 19 9.90 -2.18 -25.79
C ARG A 19 8.43 -1.77 -25.92
N SER A 20 7.58 -2.21 -24.98
CA SER A 20 6.16 -1.84 -24.92
C SER A 20 5.99 -0.34 -24.74
N ASP A 21 6.72 0.25 -23.79
CA ASP A 21 6.64 1.69 -23.50
C ASP A 21 7.08 2.53 -24.70
N ARG A 22 8.15 2.13 -25.40
CA ARG A 22 8.54 2.79 -26.67
C ARG A 22 7.48 2.62 -27.76
N GLY A 23 6.84 1.46 -27.84
CA GLY A 23 5.72 1.22 -28.76
C GLY A 23 4.52 2.13 -28.50
N ALA A 24 4.34 2.57 -27.25
CA ALA A 24 3.33 3.55 -26.83
C ALA A 24 3.79 5.01 -26.99
N GLY A 25 4.99 5.27 -27.54
CA GLY A 25 5.51 6.62 -27.78
C GLY A 25 6.44 7.17 -26.69
N CYS A 26 6.81 6.39 -25.68
CA CYS A 26 7.78 6.84 -24.68
C CYS A 26 9.21 6.85 -25.24
N ASP A 27 9.85 8.01 -25.26
CA ASP A 27 11.20 8.16 -25.83
C ASP A 27 12.31 7.50 -25.01
N SER A 28 12.19 7.49 -23.68
CA SER A 28 13.23 7.01 -22.76
C SER A 28 12.62 6.33 -21.54
N PRO A 29 12.05 5.12 -21.68
CA PRO A 29 11.32 4.45 -20.59
C PRO A 29 12.15 4.23 -19.31
N TYR A 30 13.45 4.02 -19.47
CA TYR A 30 14.39 3.86 -18.35
C TYR A 30 14.39 5.09 -17.41
N LYS A 31 14.28 6.31 -17.94
CA LYS A 31 14.26 7.54 -17.11
C LYS A 31 13.01 7.59 -16.25
N CYS A 32 11.85 7.24 -16.82
CA CYS A 32 10.60 7.15 -16.06
C CYS A 32 10.69 6.10 -14.95
N HIS A 33 11.31 4.95 -15.24
CA HIS A 33 11.55 3.93 -14.23
C HIS A 33 12.45 4.41 -13.10
N GLU A 34 13.57 5.10 -13.40
CA GLU A 34 14.44 5.67 -12.36
C GLU A 34 13.73 6.70 -11.50
N GLU A 35 12.92 7.55 -12.11
CA GLU A 35 12.18 8.56 -11.35
C GLU A 35 11.13 7.90 -10.45
N ALA A 36 10.43 6.88 -10.95
CA ALA A 36 9.53 6.10 -10.13
C ALA A 36 10.26 5.42 -8.96
N VAL A 37 11.47 4.90 -9.17
CA VAL A 37 12.28 4.31 -8.09
C VAL A 37 12.61 5.37 -7.04
N LYS A 38 13.05 6.59 -7.43
CA LYS A 38 13.31 7.66 -6.48
C LYS A 38 12.09 8.04 -5.64
N ILE A 39 10.91 8.12 -6.28
CA ILE A 39 9.66 8.40 -5.57
C ILE A 39 9.35 7.29 -4.57
N LEU A 40 9.48 6.03 -4.98
CA LEU A 40 9.27 4.87 -4.11
C LEU A 40 10.26 4.85 -2.94
N ASP A 41 11.50 5.28 -3.16
CA ASP A 41 12.54 5.37 -2.12
C ASP A 41 12.28 6.50 -1.10
N CYS A 42 11.32 7.39 -1.37
CA CYS A 42 10.86 8.40 -0.41
C CYS A 42 9.63 7.94 0.40
N ILE A 43 9.06 6.78 0.11
CA ILE A 43 7.90 6.25 0.82
C ILE A 43 8.36 5.62 2.14
N ASP A 44 7.72 5.99 3.24
CA ASP A 44 7.94 5.36 4.54
C ASP A 44 7.66 3.85 4.48
N GLU A 45 8.44 3.04 5.21
CA GLU A 45 8.34 1.57 5.16
C GLU A 45 6.92 1.06 5.41
N LYS A 46 6.13 1.74 6.26
CA LYS A 46 4.73 1.37 6.53
C LYS A 46 3.86 1.38 5.27
N TRP A 47 4.19 2.24 4.32
CA TRP A 47 3.41 2.48 3.09
C TRP A 47 4.12 1.98 1.83
N ASP A 48 5.33 1.42 1.93
CA ASP A 48 6.08 0.94 0.78
C ASP A 48 5.45 -0.35 0.23
N PRO A 49 4.88 -0.34 -0.99
CA PRO A 49 4.24 -1.52 -1.58
C PRO A 49 5.23 -2.64 -1.92
N ARG A 50 6.55 -2.37 -1.88
CA ARG A 50 7.61 -3.36 -2.09
C ARG A 50 7.83 -4.22 -0.86
N ILE A 51 7.44 -3.72 0.32
CA ILE A 51 7.55 -4.42 1.59
C ILE A 51 6.26 -5.21 1.79
N ALA A 52 6.40 -6.54 1.94
CA ALA A 52 5.30 -7.35 2.41
C ALA A 52 5.09 -7.01 3.89
N VAL A 53 4.17 -6.08 4.17
CA VAL A 53 3.78 -5.79 5.54
C VAL A 53 3.10 -7.06 6.06
N ASN A 54 3.77 -7.77 6.97
CA ASN A 54 3.10 -8.71 7.87
C ASN A 54 2.22 -7.88 8.78
N LEU A 55 1.07 -7.44 8.28
CA LEU A 55 0.06 -6.84 9.11
C LEU A 55 -0.33 -7.92 10.13
N PRO A 56 -0.25 -7.64 11.45
CA PRO A 56 -0.79 -8.55 12.44
C PRO A 56 -2.26 -8.84 12.12
N ASN A 57 -2.71 -10.02 12.56
CA ASN A 57 -4.04 -10.56 12.30
C ASN A 57 -5.09 -9.42 12.33
N PRO A 58 -5.92 -9.25 11.28
CA PRO A 58 -6.80 -8.09 11.16
C PRO A 58 -7.96 -8.07 12.17
N GLU A 59 -7.97 -8.99 13.12
CA GLU A 59 -9.01 -9.15 14.13
C GLU A 59 -8.41 -8.98 15.53
N LEU A 60 -9.18 -8.35 16.41
CA LEU A 60 -8.85 -8.28 17.82
C LEU A 60 -8.72 -9.68 18.43
N THR A 61 -7.75 -9.86 19.32
CA THR A 61 -7.66 -11.03 20.18
C THR A 61 -8.84 -11.07 21.16
N LYS A 62 -9.13 -12.26 21.72
CA LYS A 62 -10.20 -12.41 22.72
C LYS A 62 -10.00 -11.50 23.94
N GLU A 63 -8.74 -11.28 24.31
CA GLU A 63 -8.35 -10.42 25.44
C GLU A 63 -8.65 -8.95 25.12
N GLU A 64 -8.31 -8.48 23.91
CA GLU A 64 -8.60 -7.12 23.46
C GLU A 64 -10.11 -6.85 23.33
N VAL A 65 -10.89 -7.83 22.87
CA VAL A 65 -12.37 -7.72 22.86
C VAL A 65 -12.92 -7.52 24.27
N GLN A 66 -12.38 -8.24 25.25
CA GLN A 66 -12.84 -8.13 26.63
C GLN A 66 -12.40 -6.82 27.28
N LEU A 67 -11.20 -6.33 26.97
CA LEU A 67 -10.73 -5.00 27.35
C LEU A 67 -11.61 -3.90 26.76
N ASN A 68 -11.98 -4.01 25.48
CA ASN A 68 -12.88 -3.06 24.82
C ASN A 68 -14.28 -3.05 25.47
N ALA A 69 -14.82 -4.22 25.82
CA ALA A 69 -16.11 -4.30 26.49
C ALA A 69 -16.11 -3.55 27.84
N GLN A 70 -15.02 -3.67 28.60
CA GLN A 70 -14.85 -2.94 29.86
C GLN A 70 -14.63 -1.44 29.64
N ALA A 71 -13.77 -1.06 28.69
CA ALA A 71 -13.50 0.33 28.36
C ALA A 71 -14.77 1.09 27.89
N LEU A 72 -15.69 0.41 27.18
CA LEU A 72 -16.99 0.99 26.80
C LEU A 72 -17.87 1.30 28.00
N ILE A 73 -17.83 0.46 29.05
CA ILE A 73 -18.56 0.70 30.31
C ILE A 73 -17.93 1.90 31.06
N ASP A 74 -16.61 1.91 31.14
CA ASP A 74 -15.84 2.91 31.87
C ASP A 74 -15.71 4.25 31.12
N LYS A 75 -16.16 4.29 29.85
CA LYS A 75 -16.01 5.42 28.91
C LYS A 75 -14.55 5.81 28.69
N ASP A 76 -13.69 4.81 28.62
CA ASP A 76 -12.26 4.95 28.33
C ASP A 76 -11.95 4.65 26.85
N SER A 77 -10.68 4.77 26.47
CA SER A 77 -10.18 4.45 25.14
C SER A 77 -10.37 2.97 24.79
N VAL A 78 -10.80 2.71 23.55
CA VAL A 78 -10.95 1.36 22.99
C VAL A 78 -9.88 1.09 21.93
N ILE A 79 -9.45 -0.15 21.83
CA ILE A 79 -8.57 -0.63 20.76
C ILE A 79 -9.40 -0.70 19.48
N PHE A 80 -8.93 -0.05 18.43
CA PHE A 80 -9.61 -0.07 17.13
C PHE A 80 -9.54 -1.45 16.50
N ASP A 81 -10.69 -2.00 16.12
CA ASP A 81 -10.78 -3.26 15.38
C ASP A 81 -10.67 -3.00 13.87
N PRO A 82 -9.56 -3.41 13.21
CA PRO A 82 -9.35 -3.17 11.80
C PRO A 82 -10.20 -4.05 10.88
N SER A 83 -10.96 -5.02 11.42
CA SER A 83 -11.91 -5.84 10.66
C SER A 83 -13.26 -5.16 10.42
N ILE A 84 -13.52 -4.02 11.08
CA ILE A 84 -14.79 -3.29 10.92
C ILE A 84 -14.96 -2.88 9.46
N THR A 85 -16.06 -3.35 8.86
CA THR A 85 -16.47 -2.97 7.52
C THR A 85 -17.74 -2.12 7.59
N LEU A 86 -17.80 -1.08 6.76
CA LEU A 86 -18.96 -0.20 6.62
C LEU A 86 -19.65 -0.52 5.29
N GLN A 87 -20.98 -0.58 5.29
CA GLN A 87 -21.74 -0.76 4.06
C GLN A 87 -21.83 0.56 3.28
N ASN A 88 -22.07 1.67 3.97
CA ASN A 88 -22.14 2.99 3.37
C ASN A 88 -21.12 3.93 4.02
N LEU A 89 -20.62 4.88 3.23
CA LEU A 89 -19.68 5.89 3.71
C LEU A 89 -20.30 6.76 4.83
N SER A 90 -21.60 7.01 4.74
CA SER A 90 -22.37 7.75 5.76
C SER A 90 -22.36 7.10 7.14
N ASP A 91 -22.13 5.79 7.22
CA ASP A 91 -22.26 5.03 8.47
C ASP A 91 -21.06 5.24 9.39
N GLY A 92 -19.89 5.58 8.83
CA GLY A 92 -18.66 5.81 9.60
C GLY A 92 -18.03 7.18 9.46
N PHE A 93 -18.44 8.00 8.48
CA PHE A 93 -17.87 9.33 8.26
C PHE A 93 -18.92 10.41 8.51
N ARG A 94 -18.68 11.24 9.54
CA ARG A 94 -19.44 12.47 9.76
C ARG A 94 -18.74 13.61 9.04
N ILE A 95 -19.39 14.19 8.04
CA ILE A 95 -18.93 15.43 7.41
C ILE A 95 -19.34 16.57 8.33
N PHE A 96 -18.36 17.31 8.85
CA PHE A 96 -18.61 18.55 9.57
C PHE A 96 -18.55 19.69 8.55
N SER A 97 -19.68 20.38 8.36
CA SER A 97 -19.81 21.58 7.54
C SER A 97 -19.94 22.81 8.41
#